data_AF-A0A9P4THL1-F1
#
_entry.id   AF-A0A9P4THL1-F1
#
_cell.length_a   1.000
_cell.length_b   1.000
_cell.length_c   1.000
_cell.angle_alpha   90.00
_cell.angle_beta   90.00
_cell.angle_gamma   90.00
#
_symmetry.space_group_name_H-M   'P 1'
#
loop_
_entity.id
_entity.type
_entity.pdbx_description
1 polymer ?
#
loop_
_entity_poly.entity_id
_entity_poly.type
_entity_poly.pdbx_seq_one_letter_code
_entity_poly.pdbx_strand_id
1 'polypeptide(L)'
;MAAPVSSLLSSAINGQCVYNVIELDGKAIVVTVACPQTTPPTEPPAGTTSTGAPASTTPNPGLTSSAVVSTSLGGSNISGVPGSSPKVPVATSSSATAAMPTGPAAKDSKGLAGGAVAGIAIGMLLAGALITTIVLLLFLRRQRRRNTTPPTSYSRHHAPDATRNTAPEKGVTVTAAPRGTIEDLLPQPVEDGAIINDLSKIRDNIKNYVRTYYHSGPISAGNINEPGLRDLAALTGTSAATVVSVLSNPTTRDHALRLIVGFVILTRCTGERSPSLLPSDVVALSASTLANNGSHSQSILYSKWKVITGALLQQRNGRQNQDPSQAQAFEDTVVSLESIMAPFAKSTIDGIQRRKNLDMILTRAANLAFLLFTQPGSFRFDFATPQGGLTVFPALLQTVGDQGQPLSPIKILTEKEVVAV
;
A
#
# COMPACT_ATOMS: atom_id res chain seq x y z
N MET A 1 21.54 17.47 42.09
CA MET A 1 21.43 16.00 42.17
C MET A 1 19.95 15.68 42.14
N ALA A 2 19.41 15.27 40.99
CA ALA A 2 18.00 14.87 40.85
C ALA A 2 17.98 13.60 39.99
N ALA A 3 17.52 12.51 40.60
CA ALA A 3 17.37 11.18 40.03
C ALA A 3 15.99 11.03 39.36
N PRO A 4 15.74 9.98 38.55
CA PRO A 4 14.70 9.96 37.52
C PRO A 4 13.32 9.57 38.08
N VAL A 5 12.26 10.08 37.44
CA VAL A 5 10.87 9.70 37.71
C VAL A 5 10.56 8.43 36.92
N SER A 6 10.38 7.31 37.63
CA SER A 6 9.89 6.05 37.09
C SER A 6 8.36 6.08 37.00
N SER A 7 7.79 5.93 35.80
CA SER A 7 6.34 5.77 35.62
C SER A 7 5.93 4.31 35.83
N LEU A 8 5.21 4.02 36.92
CA LEU A 8 4.51 2.74 37.12
C LEU A 8 3.09 2.86 36.56
N LEU A 9 2.80 2.16 35.47
CA LEU A 9 1.44 1.92 34.99
C LEU A 9 0.89 0.69 35.73
N SER A 10 -0.09 0.88 36.61
CA SER A 10 -0.85 -0.23 37.20
C SER A 10 -2.25 -0.23 36.60
N SER A 11 -2.58 -1.26 35.81
CA SER A 11 -3.90 -1.49 35.24
C SER A 11 -4.73 -2.31 36.23
N ALA A 12 -5.80 -1.73 36.76
CA ALA A 12 -6.82 -2.49 37.49
C ALA A 12 -7.96 -2.84 36.54
N ILE A 13 -8.09 -4.12 36.20
CA ILE A 13 -9.20 -4.64 35.40
C ILE A 13 -10.33 -5.00 36.37
N ASN A 14 -11.34 -4.14 36.47
CA ASN A 14 -12.66 -4.55 36.89
C ASN A 14 -13.63 -4.16 35.78
N GLY A 15 -14.31 -5.16 35.24
CA GLY A 15 -14.98 -5.10 33.94
C GLY A 15 -15.79 -3.83 33.70
N GLN A 16 -15.58 -3.28 32.50
CA GLN A 16 -16.42 -2.33 31.74
C GLN A 16 -16.06 -0.84 31.64
N CYS A 17 -15.05 -0.29 32.30
CA CYS A 17 -14.47 1.00 31.84
C CYS A 17 -12.97 1.08 32.14
N VAL A 18 -12.19 1.62 31.18
CA VAL A 18 -10.74 1.85 31.34
C VAL A 18 -10.52 3.28 31.84
N TYR A 19 -9.82 3.41 32.97
CA TYR A 19 -9.43 4.72 33.51
C TYR A 19 -7.92 4.90 33.38
N ASN A 20 -7.49 6.07 32.94
CA ASN A 20 -6.10 6.49 33.03
C ASN A 20 -5.97 7.46 34.20
N VAL A 21 -5.07 7.14 35.14
CA VAL A 21 -4.70 8.04 36.24
C VAL A 21 -3.35 8.65 35.88
N ILE A 22 -3.31 9.97 35.77
CA ILE A 22 -2.07 10.71 35.52
C ILE A 22 -1.83 11.59 36.76
N GLU A 23 -0.63 11.54 37.32
CA GLU A 23 -0.24 12.38 38.45
C GLU A 23 0.56 13.58 37.93
N LEU A 24 0.06 14.79 38.16
CA LEU A 24 0.73 16.06 37.85
C LEU A 24 0.79 16.88 39.13
N ASP A 25 1.99 17.35 39.50
CA ASP A 25 2.26 18.13 40.72
C ASP A 25 1.67 17.53 42.01
N GLY A 26 1.81 16.21 42.18
CA GLY A 26 1.34 15.49 43.38
C GLY A 26 -0.19 15.42 43.51
N LYS A 27 -0.92 15.71 42.42
CA LYS A 27 -2.37 15.62 42.37
C LYS A 27 -2.78 14.60 41.32
N ALA A 28 -3.50 13.56 41.77
CA ALA A 28 -4.04 12.55 40.87
C ALA A 28 -5.19 13.15 40.04
N ILE A 29 -5.02 13.16 38.72
CA ILE A 29 -6.07 13.51 37.76
C ILE A 29 -6.59 12.22 37.15
N VAL A 30 -7.87 11.93 37.44
CA VAL A 30 -8.58 10.78 36.85
C VAL A 30 -9.18 11.23 35.54
N VAL A 31 -8.70 10.68 34.43
CA VAL A 31 -9.25 10.94 33.10
C VAL A 31 -10.25 9.83 32.76
N THR A 32 -11.54 10.19 32.78
CA THR A 32 -12.63 9.28 32.39
C THR A 32 -12.76 9.24 30.88
N VAL A 33 -12.52 8.09 30.27
CA VAL A 33 -12.78 7.86 28.84
C VAL A 33 -14.23 7.36 28.70
N ALA A 34 -15.02 8.02 27.86
CA ALA A 34 -16.45 7.72 27.71
C ALA A 34 -16.69 6.29 27.17
N CYS A 35 -17.55 5.54 27.86
CA CYS A 35 -18.00 4.20 27.47
C CYS A 35 -19.20 4.31 26.49
N PRO A 36 -19.29 3.52 25.40
CA PRO A 36 -20.40 3.58 24.46
C PRO A 36 -21.70 3.04 25.10
N GLN A 37 -22.80 3.80 24.99
CA GLN A 37 -24.11 3.41 25.51
C GLN A 37 -24.82 2.42 24.57
N THR A 38 -25.18 1.26 25.09
CA THR A 38 -26.09 0.30 24.45
C THR A 38 -27.52 0.57 24.90
N THR A 39 -28.43 0.88 23.97
CA THR A 39 -29.86 1.08 24.25
C THR A 39 -30.60 -0.25 24.45
N PRO A 40 -31.43 -0.41 25.50
CA PRO A 40 -32.24 -1.61 25.74
C PRO A 40 -33.60 -1.59 24.97
N PRO A 41 -34.28 -2.74 24.79
CA PRO A 41 -35.48 -2.87 23.95
C PRO A 41 -36.77 -2.45 24.66
N THR A 42 -37.72 -1.93 23.88
CA THR A 42 -39.03 -1.42 24.30
C THR A 42 -40.08 -2.54 24.41
N GLU A 43 -40.73 -2.66 25.57
CA GLU A 43 -41.90 -3.50 25.85
C GLU A 43 -43.19 -2.63 25.83
N PRO A 44 -44.36 -3.14 25.37
CA PRO A 44 -45.58 -2.34 25.21
C PRO A 44 -46.44 -2.25 26.49
N PRO A 45 -47.27 -1.20 26.66
CA PRO A 45 -48.06 -0.99 27.87
C PRO A 45 -49.44 -1.68 27.83
N ALA A 46 -49.91 -2.09 29.01
CA ALA A 46 -51.24 -2.63 29.26
C ALA A 46 -52.24 -1.57 29.78
N GLY A 47 -53.50 -1.69 29.35
CA GLY A 47 -54.68 -1.52 30.22
C GLY A 47 -55.65 -0.35 29.96
N THR A 48 -56.86 -0.66 29.47
CA THR A 48 -58.13 -0.09 29.99
C THR A 48 -59.35 -1.00 29.70
N THR A 49 -60.15 -1.22 30.75
CA THR A 49 -61.49 -1.84 30.95
C THR A 49 -62.60 -1.32 30.00
N SER A 50 -63.78 -1.93 29.72
CA SER A 50 -64.65 -2.98 30.33
C SER A 50 -65.78 -3.42 29.36
N THR A 51 -66.42 -4.57 29.68
CA THR A 51 -67.87 -4.93 29.59
C THR A 51 -68.29 -6.06 28.63
N GLY A 52 -68.87 -7.15 29.18
CA GLY A 52 -69.83 -8.06 28.51
C GLY A 52 -69.55 -9.57 28.61
N ALA A 53 -70.32 -10.29 29.43
CA ALA A 53 -70.29 -11.75 29.69
C ALA A 53 -71.22 -12.56 28.72
N PRO A 54 -71.56 -13.86 28.94
CA PRO A 54 -70.76 -15.10 28.97
C PRO A 54 -71.36 -16.28 28.10
N ALA A 55 -70.62 -17.39 27.93
CA ALA A 55 -71.07 -18.82 27.91
C ALA A 55 -69.96 -19.75 27.36
N SER A 56 -69.31 -20.59 28.19
CA SER A 56 -69.57 -22.03 28.42
C SER A 56 -69.23 -23.00 27.27
N THR A 57 -68.10 -23.73 27.37
CA THR A 57 -68.04 -25.21 27.53
C THR A 57 -66.59 -25.74 27.49
N THR A 58 -66.27 -26.53 28.51
CA THR A 58 -65.11 -27.42 28.79
C THR A 58 -65.18 -28.73 27.97
N PRO A 59 -64.31 -29.76 28.13
CA PRO A 59 -62.87 -29.84 28.49
C PRO A 59 -62.01 -30.89 27.68
N ASN A 60 -60.69 -30.62 27.55
CA ASN A 60 -59.53 -31.50 27.85
C ASN A 60 -59.33 -32.88 27.09
N PRO A 61 -58.25 -33.67 27.34
CA PRO A 61 -57.13 -33.90 26.41
C PRO A 61 -56.81 -35.40 26.15
N GLY A 62 -55.80 -35.73 25.32
CA GLY A 62 -55.36 -37.12 25.19
C GLY A 62 -54.07 -37.33 24.39
N LEU A 63 -53.10 -37.96 25.06
CA LEU A 63 -51.72 -38.27 24.67
C LEU A 63 -51.58 -39.51 23.75
N THR A 64 -50.33 -39.78 23.33
CA THR A 64 -49.73 -41.07 22.88
C THR A 64 -49.99 -41.48 21.42
N SER A 65 -49.11 -42.17 20.67
CA SER A 65 -47.73 -42.64 20.78
C SER A 65 -47.34 -43.29 19.44
N SER A 66 -46.03 -43.43 19.21
CA SER A 66 -45.33 -44.49 18.45
C SER A 66 -45.03 -44.35 16.96
N ALA A 67 -43.73 -44.46 16.72
CA ALA A 67 -43.04 -44.78 15.49
C ALA A 67 -43.20 -46.25 15.09
N VAL A 68 -42.97 -46.57 13.81
CA VAL A 68 -42.49 -47.89 13.38
C VAL A 68 -41.66 -47.78 12.10
N VAL A 69 -40.68 -48.68 12.03
CA VAL A 69 -39.56 -48.79 11.11
C VAL A 69 -39.79 -49.95 10.12
N SER A 70 -39.31 -49.77 8.89
CA SER A 70 -38.88 -50.74 7.85
C SER A 70 -39.76 -51.92 7.41
N THR A 71 -39.82 -52.11 6.09
CA THR A 71 -39.77 -53.44 5.45
C THR A 71 -39.32 -53.33 3.99
N SER A 72 -38.65 -54.39 3.53
CA SER A 72 -37.93 -54.58 2.29
C SER A 72 -38.58 -55.63 1.37
N LEU A 73 -38.12 -55.68 0.10
CA LEU A 73 -37.94 -56.82 -0.83
C LEU A 73 -38.90 -57.03 -2.03
N GLY A 74 -38.25 -57.28 -3.18
CA GLY A 74 -38.70 -58.04 -4.37
C GLY A 74 -39.20 -57.17 -5.53
N GLY A 75 -38.71 -57.21 -6.78
CA GLY A 75 -37.83 -58.12 -7.51
C GLY A 75 -38.47 -58.53 -8.85
N SER A 76 -37.87 -58.22 -10.00
CA SER A 76 -37.98 -59.03 -11.24
C SER A 76 -37.00 -58.59 -12.35
N ASN A 77 -36.34 -59.62 -12.89
CA ASN A 77 -35.40 -59.70 -14.01
C ASN A 77 -36.09 -59.52 -15.38
N ILE A 78 -35.35 -59.19 -16.46
CA ILE A 78 -35.21 -59.90 -17.78
C ILE A 78 -34.00 -59.25 -18.54
N SER A 79 -32.84 -59.90 -18.68
CA SER A 79 -32.32 -60.74 -19.79
C SER A 79 -31.91 -60.03 -21.10
N GLY A 80 -30.65 -60.23 -21.52
CA GLY A 80 -30.09 -59.85 -22.84
C GLY A 80 -28.64 -60.34 -22.99
N VAL A 81 -28.45 -61.39 -23.78
CA VAL A 81 -27.20 -62.15 -24.04
C VAL A 81 -26.47 -61.61 -25.31
N PRO A 82 -25.34 -62.15 -25.83
CA PRO A 82 -24.14 -61.35 -26.11
C PRO A 82 -23.69 -61.34 -27.58
N GLY A 83 -22.67 -60.52 -27.87
CA GLY A 83 -21.71 -60.78 -28.94
C GLY A 83 -21.92 -60.02 -30.26
N SER A 84 -20.91 -59.23 -30.64
CA SER A 84 -20.26 -59.29 -31.97
C SER A 84 -19.26 -58.14 -32.14
N SER A 85 -18.07 -58.53 -32.60
CA SER A 85 -17.05 -57.66 -33.19
C SER A 85 -17.55 -57.06 -34.51
N PRO A 86 -17.08 -55.86 -34.88
CA PRO A 86 -16.86 -55.62 -36.31
C PRO A 86 -15.44 -55.16 -36.65
N LYS A 87 -14.94 -55.77 -37.70
CA LYS A 87 -13.81 -55.39 -38.56
C LYS A 87 -14.07 -54.04 -39.28
N VAL A 88 -12.98 -53.27 -39.35
CA VAL A 88 -12.50 -52.29 -40.35
C VAL A 88 -13.31 -52.16 -41.66
N PRO A 89 -13.42 -50.93 -42.21
CA PRO A 89 -12.78 -50.70 -43.50
C PRO A 89 -11.84 -49.49 -43.56
N VAL A 90 -10.83 -49.70 -44.40
CA VAL A 90 -9.76 -48.85 -44.93
C VAL A 90 -10.28 -47.52 -45.51
N ALA A 91 -9.55 -46.42 -45.24
CA ALA A 91 -9.37 -45.34 -46.21
C ALA A 91 -7.96 -44.73 -46.05
N THR A 92 -7.28 -44.68 -47.19
CA THR A 92 -5.87 -44.35 -47.42
C THR A 92 -5.67 -42.85 -47.55
N SER A 93 -4.69 -42.28 -46.85
CA SER A 93 -4.00 -41.05 -47.31
C SER A 93 -2.62 -40.92 -46.68
N SER A 94 -1.65 -40.85 -47.58
CA SER A 94 -0.20 -40.81 -47.50
C SER A 94 0.39 -39.58 -46.80
N SER A 95 1.46 -39.78 -46.01
CA SER A 95 2.67 -38.95 -46.09
C SER A 95 3.87 -39.67 -45.46
N ALA A 96 5.03 -39.48 -46.09
CA ALA A 96 6.15 -40.41 -46.12
C ALA A 96 7.02 -40.41 -44.86
N THR A 97 7.48 -41.61 -44.48
CA THR A 97 8.59 -41.84 -43.56
C THR A 97 9.90 -41.74 -44.34
N ALA A 98 10.69 -40.71 -44.09
CA ALA A 98 12.05 -40.59 -44.63
C ALA A 98 13.05 -41.20 -43.64
N ALA A 99 13.88 -42.08 -44.18
CA ALA A 99 14.88 -42.88 -43.50
C ALA A 99 16.01 -42.06 -42.84
N MET A 100 16.59 -42.65 -41.79
CA MET A 100 17.92 -42.34 -41.28
C MET A 100 18.98 -42.40 -42.38
N PRO A 101 19.91 -41.43 -42.43
CA PRO A 101 21.25 -41.67 -42.91
C PRO A 101 22.26 -41.55 -41.76
N THR A 102 23.03 -42.62 -41.61
CA THR A 102 24.34 -42.67 -40.96
C THR A 102 25.36 -41.87 -41.79
N GLY A 103 26.09 -40.95 -41.16
CA GLY A 103 27.26 -40.28 -41.76
C GLY A 103 27.61 -38.93 -41.10
N PRO A 104 28.90 -38.66 -40.78
CA PRO A 104 29.28 -37.57 -39.88
C PRO A 104 29.40 -36.23 -40.61
N ALA A 105 28.80 -35.17 -40.06
CA ALA A 105 29.04 -33.81 -40.52
C ALA A 105 28.99 -32.85 -39.33
N ALA A 106 30.16 -32.32 -39.00
CA ALA A 106 30.36 -31.22 -38.06
C ALA A 106 29.45 -30.04 -38.43
N LYS A 107 28.83 -29.43 -37.41
CA LYS A 107 28.24 -28.09 -37.52
C LYS A 107 29.01 -27.15 -36.62
N ASP A 108 29.85 -26.36 -37.26
CA ASP A 108 30.60 -25.25 -36.70
C ASP A 108 29.67 -24.21 -36.05
N SER A 109 29.88 -23.95 -34.77
CA SER A 109 29.41 -22.74 -34.12
C SER A 109 30.30 -21.57 -34.54
N LYS A 110 29.83 -20.72 -35.45
CA LYS A 110 30.49 -19.45 -35.78
C LYS A 110 30.35 -18.48 -34.60
N GLY A 111 31.23 -18.62 -33.62
CA GLY A 111 31.53 -17.57 -32.65
C GLY A 111 32.18 -16.37 -33.34
N LEU A 112 31.86 -15.16 -32.88
CA LEU A 112 32.52 -13.93 -33.33
C LEU A 112 34.04 -14.07 -33.16
N ALA A 113 34.80 -13.74 -34.19
CA ALA A 113 36.26 -13.82 -34.19
C ALA A 113 36.82 -13.08 -32.95
N GLY A 114 37.78 -13.69 -32.24
CA GLY A 114 38.30 -13.19 -30.96
C GLY A 114 38.77 -11.72 -31.00
N GLY A 115 39.22 -11.24 -32.17
CA GLY A 115 39.56 -9.82 -32.38
C GLY A 115 38.37 -8.86 -32.30
N ALA A 116 37.18 -9.27 -32.75
CA ALA A 116 35.96 -8.47 -32.65
C ALA A 116 35.46 -8.38 -31.19
N VAL A 117 35.58 -9.48 -30.44
CA VAL A 117 35.22 -9.51 -29.01
C VAL A 117 36.17 -8.64 -28.19
N ALA A 118 37.48 -8.67 -28.49
CA ALA A 118 38.46 -7.80 -27.84
C ALA A 118 38.23 -6.31 -28.15
N GLY A 119 37.83 -5.97 -29.38
CA GLY A 119 37.54 -4.60 -29.78
C GLY A 119 36.31 -3.99 -29.07
N ILE A 120 35.25 -4.77 -28.87
CA ILE A 120 34.02 -4.31 -28.18
C ILE A 120 34.32 -3.99 -26.70
N ALA A 121 35.14 -4.80 -26.03
CA ALA A 121 35.51 -4.56 -24.64
C ALA A 121 36.27 -3.24 -24.45
N ILE A 122 37.23 -2.95 -25.34
CA ILE A 122 38.04 -1.72 -25.27
C ILE A 122 37.19 -0.49 -25.68
N GLY A 123 36.33 -0.63 -26.69
CA GLY A 123 35.43 0.44 -27.13
C GLY A 123 34.41 0.86 -26.07
N MET A 124 33.87 -0.11 -25.31
CA MET A 124 32.91 0.18 -24.24
C MET A 124 33.54 0.89 -23.04
N LEU A 125 34.82 0.64 -22.77
CA LEU A 125 35.53 1.35 -21.69
C LEU A 125 35.69 2.83 -22.03
N LEU A 126 36.08 3.16 -23.26
CA LEU A 126 36.23 4.54 -23.72
C LEU A 126 34.88 5.27 -23.85
N ALA A 127 33.85 4.61 -24.37
CA ALA A 127 32.50 5.19 -24.47
C ALA A 127 31.86 5.38 -23.07
N GLY A 128 32.01 4.40 -22.18
CA GLY A 128 31.50 4.47 -20.80
C GLY A 128 32.21 5.55 -19.97
N ALA A 129 33.52 5.69 -20.12
CA ALA A 129 34.28 6.77 -19.50
C ALA A 129 33.83 8.14 -20.03
N LEU A 130 33.60 8.29 -21.34
CA LEU A 130 33.14 9.55 -21.92
C LEU A 130 31.75 9.94 -21.37
N ILE A 131 30.81 9.00 -21.32
CA ILE A 131 29.44 9.26 -20.84
C ILE A 131 29.44 9.61 -19.34
N THR A 132 30.19 8.87 -18.51
CA THR A 132 30.28 9.16 -17.07
C THR A 132 30.97 10.49 -16.80
N THR A 133 32.00 10.84 -17.57
CA THR A 133 32.67 12.14 -17.45
C THR A 133 31.76 13.29 -17.90
N ILE A 134 30.98 13.13 -18.96
CA ILE A 134 30.00 14.14 -19.41
C ILE A 134 28.89 14.32 -18.39
N VAL A 135 28.33 13.23 -17.85
CA VAL A 135 27.29 13.30 -16.79
C VAL A 135 27.85 13.97 -15.53
N LEU A 136 29.06 13.59 -15.10
CA LEU A 136 29.72 14.20 -13.95
C LEU A 136 30.03 15.70 -14.20
N LEU A 137 30.49 16.07 -15.40
CA LEU A 137 30.72 17.46 -15.80
C LEU A 137 29.42 18.27 -15.87
N LEU A 138 28.30 17.68 -16.27
CA LEU A 138 26.99 18.34 -16.25
C LEU A 138 26.49 18.54 -14.81
N PHE A 139 26.66 17.54 -13.94
CA PHE A 139 26.35 17.68 -12.50
C PHE A 139 27.23 18.74 -11.83
N LEU A 140 28.55 18.73 -12.09
CA LEU A 140 29.49 19.71 -11.54
C LEU A 140 29.32 21.11 -12.17
N ARG A 141 28.99 21.25 -13.46
CA ARG A 141 28.63 22.55 -14.06
C ARG A 141 27.31 23.08 -13.51
N ARG A 142 26.32 22.22 -13.26
CA ARG A 142 25.06 22.61 -12.62
C ARG A 142 25.27 22.99 -11.15
N GLN A 143 26.24 22.38 -10.46
CA GLN A 143 26.65 22.77 -9.12
C GLN A 143 27.48 24.08 -9.11
N ARG A 144 28.38 24.28 -10.08
CA ARG A 144 29.23 25.48 -10.17
C ARG A 144 28.44 26.72 -10.58
N ARG A 145 27.40 26.57 -11.43
CA ARG A 145 26.45 27.66 -11.74
C ARG A 145 25.56 28.06 -10.56
N ARG A 146 25.50 27.28 -9.48
CA ARG A 146 24.82 27.63 -8.23
C ARG A 146 25.71 28.40 -7.24
N ASN A 147 27.03 28.47 -7.48
CA ASN A 147 28.00 29.18 -6.63
C ASN A 147 28.59 30.42 -7.30
N THR A 148 27.97 30.93 -8.38
CA THR A 148 28.41 32.17 -9.03
C THR A 148 27.23 33.10 -9.19
N THR A 149 26.82 33.71 -8.09
CA THR A 149 26.05 34.96 -8.15
C THR A 149 27.03 36.04 -8.63
N PRO A 150 26.79 36.70 -9.78
CA PRO A 150 27.55 37.90 -10.12
C PRO A 150 27.18 39.01 -9.12
N PRO A 151 28.15 39.76 -8.55
CA PRO A 151 27.83 40.96 -7.79
C PRO A 151 27.31 42.01 -8.78
N THR A 152 25.98 42.15 -8.89
CA THR A 152 25.37 43.32 -9.52
C THR A 152 25.75 44.54 -8.68
N SER A 153 26.75 45.25 -9.18
CA SER A 153 27.15 46.58 -8.74
C SER A 153 26.04 47.56 -9.08
N TYR A 154 25.16 47.85 -8.13
CA TYR A 154 24.41 49.12 -8.15
C TYR A 154 25.27 50.17 -7.46
N SER A 155 26.12 50.80 -8.25
CA SER A 155 26.63 52.13 -7.95
C SER A 155 25.54 53.14 -8.33
N ARG A 156 24.98 53.84 -7.34
CA ARG A 156 24.50 55.21 -7.55
C ARG A 156 24.69 56.02 -6.28
N HIS A 157 25.53 57.02 -6.45
CA HIS A 157 26.01 58.01 -5.51
C HIS A 157 24.95 59.03 -5.04
N HIS A 158 25.32 59.70 -3.93
CA HIS A 158 24.96 61.04 -3.43
C HIS A 158 23.72 61.23 -2.55
N ALA A 159 23.93 61.41 -1.24
CA ALA A 159 24.03 62.74 -0.60
C ALA A 159 24.50 62.64 0.89
N PRO A 160 25.11 63.69 1.48
CA PRO A 160 25.88 63.63 2.74
C PRO A 160 25.17 64.23 3.98
N ASP A 161 25.91 64.23 5.11
CA ASP A 161 25.71 64.95 6.39
C ASP A 161 24.74 64.33 7.42
N ALA A 162 25.03 64.25 8.73
CA ALA A 162 26.14 64.73 9.56
C ALA A 162 26.09 64.08 10.97
N THR A 163 27.26 63.98 11.64
CA THR A 163 27.51 63.84 13.10
C THR A 163 27.07 62.51 13.77
N ARG A 164 27.72 61.91 14.77
CA ARG A 164 28.70 62.34 15.79
C ARG A 164 29.42 61.10 16.34
N ASN A 165 30.66 61.31 16.78
CA ASN A 165 31.60 60.37 17.39
C ASN A 165 31.05 59.45 18.51
N THR A 166 31.49 58.19 18.53
CA THR A 166 32.28 57.56 19.61
C THR A 166 32.80 56.17 19.16
N ALA A 167 34.07 55.90 19.44
CA ALA A 167 34.69 54.56 19.47
C ALA A 167 35.27 54.37 20.90
N PRO A 168 35.80 53.19 21.30
CA PRO A 168 35.88 51.90 20.61
C PRO A 168 35.46 50.70 21.52
N GLU A 169 34.96 49.60 20.96
CA GLU A 169 35.24 48.29 21.58
C GLU A 169 35.23 47.15 20.55
N LYS A 170 36.11 46.20 20.83
CA LYS A 170 36.65 45.16 19.95
C LYS A 170 35.59 44.09 19.66
N GLY A 171 34.72 44.36 18.71
CA GLY A 171 33.73 43.40 18.22
C GLY A 171 34.37 42.35 17.33
N VAL A 172 34.36 41.09 17.81
CA VAL A 172 34.57 39.90 16.97
C VAL A 172 33.76 40.05 15.70
N THR A 173 34.41 40.01 14.54
CA THR A 173 33.74 39.87 13.25
C THR A 173 33.06 38.50 13.23
N VAL A 174 31.85 38.43 13.76
CA VAL A 174 30.92 37.36 13.43
C VAL A 174 30.60 37.58 11.96
N THR A 175 31.24 36.80 11.09
CA THR A 175 30.84 36.67 9.70
C THR A 175 29.35 36.34 9.72
N ALA A 176 28.51 37.32 9.37
CA ALA A 176 27.07 37.14 9.35
C ALA A 176 26.79 35.98 8.39
N ALA A 177 26.34 34.85 8.94
CA ALA A 177 25.83 33.75 8.14
C ALA A 177 24.76 34.32 7.20
N PRO A 178 24.71 33.89 5.91
CA PRO A 178 23.71 34.39 4.99
C PRO A 178 22.32 34.12 5.60
N ARG A 179 21.58 35.19 5.89
CA ARG A 179 20.19 35.12 6.34
C ARG A 179 19.33 34.74 5.14
N GLY A 180 19.35 33.47 4.74
CA GLY A 180 18.33 32.91 3.87
C GLY A 180 17.02 32.79 4.64
N THR A 181 15.89 32.97 3.95
CA THR A 181 14.57 32.69 4.54
C THR A 181 14.45 31.18 4.74
N ILE A 182 13.63 30.69 5.68
CA ILE A 182 13.44 29.24 5.90
C ILE A 182 13.06 28.55 4.59
N GLU A 183 12.26 29.22 3.76
CA GLU A 183 11.85 28.82 2.42
C GLU A 183 13.02 28.54 1.47
N ASP A 184 14.12 29.31 1.57
CA ASP A 184 15.31 29.12 0.73
C ASP A 184 16.11 27.87 1.13
N LEU A 185 15.89 27.36 2.35
CA LEU A 185 16.55 26.18 2.90
C LEU A 185 15.76 24.88 2.65
N LEU A 186 14.50 24.98 2.22
CA LEU A 186 13.66 23.81 2.00
C LEU A 186 14.01 23.13 0.66
N PRO A 187 14.00 21.78 0.61
CA PRO A 187 14.08 21.06 -0.65
C PRO A 187 12.97 21.51 -1.60
N GLN A 188 13.30 21.66 -2.88
CA GLN A 188 12.29 21.92 -3.89
C GLN A 188 11.39 20.68 -4.06
N PRO A 189 10.09 20.87 -4.37
CA PRO A 189 9.20 19.77 -4.70
C PRO A 189 9.77 18.92 -5.82
N VAL A 190 9.55 17.62 -5.71
CA VAL A 190 9.97 16.67 -6.73
C VAL A 190 9.00 16.74 -7.91
N GLU A 191 9.54 16.67 -9.12
CA GLU A 191 8.72 16.66 -10.33
C GLU A 191 7.76 15.46 -10.35
N ASP A 192 6.52 15.69 -10.81
CA ASP A 192 5.50 14.64 -10.91
C ASP A 192 6.02 13.37 -11.60
N GLY A 193 6.84 13.54 -12.64
CA GLY A 193 7.43 12.42 -13.40
C GLY A 193 8.25 11.46 -12.54
N ALA A 194 8.92 11.94 -11.48
CA ALA A 194 9.66 11.08 -10.56
C ALA A 194 8.72 10.30 -9.62
N ILE A 195 7.65 10.93 -9.14
CA ILE A 195 6.61 10.26 -8.32
C ILE A 195 5.92 9.18 -9.16
N ILE A 196 5.51 9.53 -10.39
CA ILE A 196 4.89 8.61 -11.35
C ILE A 196 5.83 7.44 -11.66
N ASN A 197 7.11 7.71 -11.90
CA ASN A 197 8.11 6.68 -12.17
C ASN A 197 8.24 5.70 -10.99
N ASP A 198 8.30 6.19 -9.75
CA ASP A 198 8.43 5.30 -8.59
C ASP A 198 7.17 4.48 -8.32
N LEU A 199 5.97 5.06 -8.50
CA LEU A 199 4.72 4.31 -8.45
C LEU A 199 4.65 3.24 -9.55
N SER A 200 5.09 3.57 -10.77
CA SER A 200 5.09 2.62 -11.89
C SER A 200 5.99 1.41 -11.64
N LYS A 201 7.16 1.60 -11.00
CA LYS A 201 8.04 0.49 -10.60
C LYS A 201 7.39 -0.40 -9.55
N ILE A 202 6.61 0.16 -8.62
CA ILE A 202 5.85 -0.63 -7.64
C ILE A 202 4.78 -1.46 -8.36
N ARG A 203 4.01 -0.85 -9.27
CA ARG A 203 3.03 -1.55 -10.10
C ARG A 203 3.64 -2.73 -10.84
N ASP A 204 4.78 -2.51 -11.49
CA ASP A 204 5.46 -3.52 -12.29
C ASP A 204 6.06 -4.63 -11.41
N ASN A 205 6.60 -4.28 -10.24
CA ASN A 205 7.05 -5.26 -9.26
C ASN A 205 5.89 -6.12 -8.74
N ILE A 206 4.73 -5.52 -8.44
CA ILE A 206 3.53 -6.26 -8.01
C ILE A 206 3.06 -7.21 -9.11
N LYS A 207 3.01 -6.74 -10.36
CA LYS A 207 2.66 -7.58 -11.52
C LYS A 207 3.61 -8.77 -11.65
N ASN A 208 4.92 -8.54 -11.51
CA ASN A 208 5.91 -9.61 -11.57
C ASN A 208 5.81 -10.55 -10.37
N TYR A 209 5.55 -10.04 -9.17
CA TYR A 209 5.35 -10.82 -7.95
C TYR A 209 4.17 -11.79 -8.09
N VAL A 210 3.00 -11.28 -8.49
CA VAL A 210 1.79 -12.09 -8.70
C VAL A 210 2.05 -13.20 -9.73
N ARG A 211 2.59 -12.85 -10.89
CA ARG A 211 2.87 -13.82 -11.98
C ARG A 211 3.88 -14.88 -11.58
N THR A 212 4.90 -14.49 -10.82
CA THR A 212 5.99 -15.40 -10.44
C THR A 212 5.51 -16.37 -9.37
N TYR A 213 4.89 -15.89 -8.28
CA TYR A 213 4.69 -16.67 -7.07
C TYR A 213 3.28 -17.27 -6.89
N TYR A 214 2.30 -16.88 -7.70
CA TYR A 214 0.91 -17.33 -7.57
C TYR A 214 0.38 -17.99 -8.84
N HIS A 215 -0.55 -18.95 -8.68
CA HIS A 215 -1.09 -19.74 -9.78
C HIS A 215 -2.51 -19.35 -10.19
N SER A 216 -2.84 -19.65 -11.46
CA SER A 216 -4.20 -19.50 -12.01
C SER A 216 -5.00 -20.82 -12.03
N GLY A 217 -4.50 -21.91 -11.42
CA GLY A 217 -5.22 -23.20 -11.34
C GLY A 217 -6.54 -23.17 -10.55
N PRO A 218 -7.49 -24.09 -10.74
CA PRO A 218 -8.81 -24.01 -10.11
C PRO A 218 -8.77 -23.89 -8.57
N ILE A 219 -9.61 -23.01 -8.00
CA ILE A 219 -9.80 -22.83 -6.55
C ILE A 219 -11.29 -22.69 -6.27
N SER A 220 -11.79 -23.41 -5.26
CA SER A 220 -13.16 -23.28 -4.80
C SER A 220 -13.36 -21.98 -4.01
N ALA A 221 -14.46 -21.27 -4.27
CA ALA A 221 -14.79 -20.01 -3.59
C ALA A 221 -14.81 -20.13 -2.04
N GLY A 222 -15.21 -21.28 -1.51
CA GLY A 222 -15.21 -21.54 -0.06
C GLY A 222 -13.82 -21.59 0.59
N ASN A 223 -12.74 -21.68 -0.20
CA ASN A 223 -11.36 -21.63 0.31
C ASN A 223 -10.80 -20.19 0.32
N ILE A 224 -11.57 -19.20 -0.09
CA ILE A 224 -11.16 -17.80 -0.15
C ILE A 224 -11.65 -17.09 1.12
N ASN A 225 -10.74 -16.38 1.78
CA ASN A 225 -11.03 -15.61 2.99
C ASN A 225 -11.86 -14.35 2.65
N GLU A 226 -13.17 -14.52 2.44
CA GLU A 226 -14.10 -13.42 2.16
C GLU A 226 -14.12 -12.34 3.26
N PRO A 227 -14.09 -12.66 4.58
CA PRO A 227 -13.99 -11.63 5.62
C PRO A 227 -12.80 -10.69 5.44
N GLY A 228 -11.65 -11.22 5.03
CA GLY A 228 -10.43 -10.43 4.75
C GLY A 228 -10.56 -9.48 3.55
N LEU A 229 -11.58 -9.65 2.69
CA LEU A 229 -11.79 -8.84 1.49
C LEU A 229 -12.78 -7.69 1.71
N ARG A 230 -13.42 -7.58 2.89
CA ARG A 230 -14.48 -6.60 3.15
C ARG A 230 -14.02 -5.15 3.01
N ASP A 231 -12.88 -4.80 3.62
CA ASP A 231 -12.33 -3.44 3.54
C ASP A 231 -11.94 -3.07 2.12
N LEU A 232 -11.38 -4.03 1.38
CA LEU A 232 -11.03 -3.86 -0.03
C LEU A 232 -12.29 -3.58 -0.83
N ALA A 233 -13.31 -4.42 -0.68
CA ALA A 233 -14.59 -4.26 -1.37
C ALA A 233 -15.25 -2.90 -1.08
N ALA A 234 -15.22 -2.46 0.18
CA ALA A 234 -15.76 -1.16 0.57
C ALA A 234 -15.04 0.01 -0.13
N LEU A 235 -13.70 0.01 -0.15
CA LEU A 235 -12.90 1.07 -0.77
C LEU A 235 -12.89 1.02 -2.30
N THR A 236 -13.10 -0.15 -2.91
CA THR A 236 -13.26 -0.29 -4.35
C THR A 236 -14.69 0.01 -4.81
N GLY A 237 -15.65 0.12 -3.89
CA GLY A 237 -17.07 0.29 -4.22
C GLY A 237 -17.70 -0.98 -4.80
N THR A 238 -17.20 -2.15 -4.43
CA THR A 238 -17.69 -3.47 -4.89
C THR A 238 -18.20 -4.31 -3.71
N SER A 239 -18.74 -5.51 -3.98
CA SER A 239 -19.06 -6.47 -2.92
C SER A 239 -17.91 -7.47 -2.69
N ALA A 240 -17.76 -7.98 -1.46
CA ALA A 240 -16.76 -9.02 -1.18
C ALA A 240 -17.02 -10.28 -2.01
N ALA A 241 -18.29 -10.67 -2.19
CA ALA A 241 -18.71 -11.76 -3.06
C ALA A 241 -18.28 -11.56 -4.52
N THR A 242 -18.34 -10.33 -5.06
CA THR A 242 -17.82 -10.01 -6.38
C THR A 242 -16.32 -10.30 -6.44
N VAL A 243 -15.55 -9.81 -5.46
CA VAL A 243 -14.09 -10.03 -5.41
C VAL A 243 -13.74 -11.53 -5.30
N VAL A 244 -14.51 -12.30 -4.52
CA VAL A 244 -14.38 -13.77 -4.42
C VAL A 244 -14.66 -14.44 -5.76
N SER A 245 -15.69 -13.99 -6.50
CA SER A 245 -15.99 -14.48 -7.85
C SER A 245 -14.82 -14.24 -8.82
N VAL A 246 -14.25 -13.03 -8.81
CA VAL A 246 -13.07 -12.70 -9.63
C VAL A 246 -11.86 -13.56 -9.24
N LEU A 247 -11.60 -13.74 -7.95
CA LEU A 247 -10.49 -14.57 -7.48
C LEU A 247 -10.67 -16.04 -7.83
N SER A 248 -11.89 -16.56 -7.81
CA SER A 248 -12.18 -17.96 -8.14
C SER A 248 -11.92 -18.23 -9.62
N ASN A 249 -12.20 -17.26 -10.49
CA ASN A 249 -12.05 -17.40 -11.94
C ASN A 249 -10.58 -17.32 -12.41
N PRO A 250 -10.03 -18.37 -13.04
CA PRO A 250 -8.65 -18.40 -13.55
C PRO A 250 -8.25 -17.23 -14.46
N THR A 251 -9.17 -16.68 -15.25
CA THR A 251 -8.86 -15.65 -16.25
C THR A 251 -8.73 -14.26 -15.63
N THR A 252 -9.48 -13.98 -14.56
CA THR A 252 -9.51 -12.67 -13.90
C THR A 252 -8.70 -12.63 -12.60
N ARG A 253 -8.28 -13.79 -12.09
CA ARG A 253 -7.52 -13.90 -10.84
C ARG A 253 -6.23 -13.11 -10.79
N ASP A 254 -5.44 -13.07 -11.88
CA ASP A 254 -4.19 -12.28 -11.91
C ASP A 254 -4.48 -10.81 -11.57
N HIS A 255 -5.56 -10.27 -12.14
CA HIS A 255 -6.02 -8.92 -11.88
C HIS A 255 -6.47 -8.72 -10.43
N ALA A 256 -7.23 -9.66 -9.87
CA ALA A 256 -7.69 -9.60 -8.48
C ALA A 256 -6.52 -9.68 -7.48
N LEU A 257 -5.54 -10.56 -7.71
CA LEU A 257 -4.35 -10.67 -6.86
C LEU A 257 -3.50 -9.40 -6.93
N ARG A 258 -3.34 -8.80 -8.11
CA ARG A 258 -2.64 -7.51 -8.27
C ARG A 258 -3.35 -6.39 -7.52
N LEU A 259 -4.69 -6.33 -7.58
CA LEU A 259 -5.50 -5.40 -6.79
C LEU A 259 -5.26 -5.60 -5.29
N ILE A 260 -5.32 -6.83 -4.78
CA ILE A 260 -5.13 -7.11 -3.34
C ILE A 260 -3.76 -6.63 -2.86
N VAL A 261 -2.69 -6.99 -3.59
CA VAL A 261 -1.33 -6.56 -3.23
C VAL A 261 -1.21 -5.04 -3.29
N GLY A 262 -1.67 -4.42 -4.38
CA GLY A 262 -1.65 -2.96 -4.53
C GLY A 262 -2.45 -2.24 -3.46
N PHE A 263 -3.64 -2.73 -3.13
CA PHE A 263 -4.52 -2.19 -2.11
C PHE A 263 -3.89 -2.22 -0.72
N VAL A 264 -3.45 -3.40 -0.27
CA VAL A 264 -2.90 -3.56 1.09
C VAL A 264 -1.63 -2.72 1.25
N ILE A 265 -0.76 -2.65 0.24
CA ILE A 265 0.50 -1.91 0.33
C ILE A 265 0.27 -0.40 0.20
N LEU A 266 -0.43 0.06 -0.84
CA LEU A 266 -0.52 1.50 -1.15
C LEU A 266 -1.43 2.26 -0.19
N THR A 267 -2.45 1.62 0.38
CA THR A 267 -3.28 2.27 1.43
C THR A 267 -2.50 2.54 2.72
N ARG A 268 -1.33 1.91 2.91
CA ARG A 268 -0.44 2.13 4.04
C ARG A 268 0.61 3.21 3.78
N CYS A 269 0.67 3.76 2.56
CA CYS A 269 1.65 4.79 2.19
C CYS A 269 1.26 6.22 2.62
N THR A 270 0.00 6.48 2.95
CA THR A 270 -0.49 7.85 3.29
C THR A 270 -0.41 8.17 4.78
N GLY A 271 -0.19 7.17 5.64
CA GLY A 271 -0.22 7.34 7.10
C GLY A 271 -1.61 7.31 7.73
N GLU A 272 -2.67 7.21 6.92
CA GLU A 272 -4.06 7.18 7.40
C GLU A 272 -4.49 5.79 7.88
N ARG A 273 -3.77 4.74 7.46
CA ARG A 273 -4.09 3.35 7.80
C ARG A 273 -2.99 2.71 8.62
N SER A 274 -3.40 1.86 9.55
CA SER A 274 -2.51 1.05 10.38
C SER A 274 -2.38 -0.39 9.86
N PRO A 275 -1.18 -0.98 9.92
CA PRO A 275 0.10 -0.30 10.12
C PRO A 275 0.42 0.62 8.93
N SER A 276 1.22 1.65 9.17
CA SER A 276 1.68 2.58 8.14
C SER A 276 3.08 2.20 7.66
N LEU A 277 3.37 2.46 6.38
CA LEU A 277 4.73 2.35 5.83
C LEU A 277 5.55 3.63 6.01
N LEU A 278 4.96 4.69 6.57
CA LEU A 278 5.71 5.85 7.05
C LEU A 278 6.37 5.56 8.41
N PRO A 279 7.47 6.26 8.75
CA PRO A 279 8.06 6.18 10.08
C PRO A 279 7.02 6.46 11.18
N SER A 280 7.05 5.70 12.27
CA SER A 280 6.05 5.80 13.36
C SER A 280 5.96 7.21 13.95
N ASP A 281 7.10 7.87 14.10
CA ASP A 281 7.20 9.25 14.61
C ASP A 281 6.38 10.22 13.75
N VAL A 282 6.42 10.03 12.42
CA VAL A 282 5.71 10.88 11.45
C VAL A 282 4.21 10.63 11.52
N VAL A 283 3.80 9.38 11.67
CA VAL A 283 2.38 9.00 11.78
C VAL A 283 1.78 9.57 13.06
N ALA A 284 2.46 9.40 14.20
CA ALA A 284 2.03 9.92 15.48
C ALA A 284 1.90 11.45 15.46
N LEU A 285 2.86 12.16 14.87
CA LEU A 285 2.85 13.61 14.78
C LEU A 285 1.82 14.14 13.74
N SER A 286 1.57 13.38 12.66
CA SER A 286 0.50 13.70 11.70
C SER A 286 -0.88 13.58 12.34
N ALA A 287 -1.09 12.52 13.13
CA ALA A 287 -2.36 12.29 13.81
C ALA A 287 -2.68 13.40 14.84
N SER A 288 -1.68 13.93 15.52
CA SER A 288 -1.88 15.03 16.48
C SER A 288 -2.08 16.40 15.81
N THR A 289 -1.64 16.58 14.56
CA THR A 289 -1.76 17.85 13.83
C THR A 289 -3.05 17.98 13.01
N LEU A 290 -3.61 16.86 12.52
CA LEU A 290 -4.83 16.84 11.68
C LEU A 290 -6.15 16.73 12.46
N ALA A 291 -6.12 16.59 13.79
CA ALA A 291 -7.31 16.32 14.61
C ALA A 291 -8.35 17.48 14.68
N ASN A 292 -8.09 18.63 14.07
CA ASN A 292 -9.01 19.76 14.03
C ASN A 292 -9.30 20.16 12.58
N ASN A 293 -10.58 20.23 12.20
CA ASN A 293 -11.06 20.54 10.85
C ASN A 293 -10.24 21.64 10.16
N GLY A 294 -9.45 21.21 9.17
CA GLY A 294 -8.41 22.01 8.51
C GLY A 294 -8.94 23.26 7.82
N SER A 295 -8.71 24.44 8.40
CA SER A 295 -8.84 25.69 7.65
C SER A 295 -7.76 25.77 6.55
N HIS A 296 -7.94 26.63 5.55
CA HIS A 296 -6.93 26.85 4.50
C HIS A 296 -5.54 27.13 5.08
N SER A 297 -5.46 27.94 6.13
CA SER A 297 -4.21 28.24 6.84
C SER A 297 -3.58 26.99 7.49
N GLN A 298 -4.38 26.08 8.04
CA GLN A 298 -3.86 24.83 8.61
C GLN A 298 -3.30 23.92 7.52
N SER A 299 -3.92 23.85 6.34
CA SER A 299 -3.39 23.08 5.21
C SER A 299 -2.03 23.62 4.73
N ILE A 300 -1.84 24.94 4.71
CA ILE A 300 -0.55 25.58 4.40
C ILE A 300 0.50 25.23 5.47
N LEU A 301 0.16 25.37 6.75
CA LEU A 301 1.07 25.06 7.85
C LEU A 301 1.46 23.59 7.87
N TYR A 302 0.49 22.69 7.65
CA TYR A 302 0.72 21.26 7.56
C TYR A 302 1.63 20.91 6.37
N SER A 303 1.38 21.49 5.19
CA SER A 303 2.24 21.35 4.02
C SER A 303 3.70 21.73 4.32
N LYS A 304 3.92 22.91 4.93
CA LYS A 304 5.26 23.34 5.34
C LYS A 304 5.89 22.43 6.40
N TRP A 305 5.11 22.03 7.40
CA TRP A 305 5.57 21.11 8.45
C TRP A 305 6.05 19.78 7.86
N LYS A 306 5.33 19.21 6.90
CA LYS A 306 5.74 17.97 6.22
C LYS A 306 7.09 18.12 5.52
N VAL A 307 7.28 19.21 4.76
CA VAL A 307 8.53 19.47 4.03
C VAL A 307 9.70 19.67 5.00
N ILE A 308 9.52 20.47 6.06
CA ILE A 308 10.54 20.69 7.10
C ILE A 308 10.89 19.38 7.80
N THR A 309 9.88 18.65 8.26
CA THR A 309 10.07 17.37 8.96
C THR A 309 10.76 16.35 8.05
N GLY A 310 10.35 16.28 6.79
CA GLY A 310 10.98 15.47 5.76
C GLY A 310 12.46 15.79 5.57
N ALA A 311 12.81 17.07 5.45
CA ALA A 311 14.19 17.53 5.30
C ALA A 311 15.06 17.16 6.51
N LEU A 312 14.53 17.32 7.73
CA LEU A 312 15.23 16.95 8.97
C LEU A 312 15.38 15.43 9.10
N LEU A 313 14.35 14.65 8.76
CA LEU A 313 14.38 13.19 8.83
C LEU A 313 15.28 12.58 7.75
N GLN A 314 15.40 13.17 6.57
CA GLN A 314 16.35 12.70 5.55
C GLN A 314 17.80 12.69 6.06
N GLN A 315 18.18 13.67 6.90
CA GLN A 315 19.51 13.69 7.53
C GLN A 315 19.71 12.55 8.55
N ARG A 316 18.63 12.08 9.18
CA ARG A 316 18.64 10.94 10.11
C ARG A 316 18.64 9.60 9.36
N ASN A 317 17.82 9.48 8.33
CA ASN A 317 17.64 8.23 7.58
C ASN A 317 18.88 7.81 6.78
N GLY A 318 19.75 8.76 6.40
CA GLY A 318 21.08 8.42 5.84
C GLY A 318 22.07 7.81 6.84
N ARG A 319 21.73 7.77 8.14
CA ARG A 319 22.62 7.34 9.24
C ARG A 319 22.12 6.12 10.02
N GLN A 320 20.85 5.73 9.91
CA GLN A 320 20.25 4.72 10.78
C GLN A 320 19.96 3.41 10.03
N ASN A 321 20.55 2.32 10.51
CA ASN A 321 20.12 0.94 10.19
C ASN A 321 18.70 0.71 10.75
N GLN A 322 17.82 0.19 9.89
CA GLN A 322 16.47 -0.38 10.14
C GLN A 322 15.78 -0.02 11.46
N ASP A 323 14.74 0.82 11.36
CA ASP A 323 13.81 1.15 12.44
C ASP A 323 12.97 -0.09 12.82
N PRO A 324 12.97 -0.55 14.08
CA PRO A 324 12.17 -1.70 14.54
C PRO A 324 10.67 -1.56 14.25
N SER A 325 10.14 -0.33 14.30
CA SER A 325 8.72 -0.07 14.00
C SER A 325 8.38 -0.36 12.53
N GLN A 326 9.32 -0.04 11.63
CA GLN A 326 9.18 -0.31 10.21
C GLN A 326 9.23 -1.82 9.93
N ALA A 327 10.11 -2.55 10.61
CA ALA A 327 10.16 -4.01 10.49
C ALA A 327 8.84 -4.66 10.91
N GLN A 328 8.24 -4.21 12.02
CA GLN A 328 6.92 -4.71 12.45
C GLN A 328 5.82 -4.37 11.43
N ALA A 329 5.79 -3.14 10.92
CA ALA A 329 4.83 -2.76 9.88
C ALA A 329 4.95 -3.62 8.62
N PHE A 330 6.16 -4.05 8.27
CA PHE A 330 6.39 -4.96 7.14
C PHE A 330 5.82 -6.34 7.45
N GLU A 331 6.13 -6.92 8.63
CA GLU A 331 5.58 -8.21 9.05
C GLU A 331 4.05 -8.22 9.05
N ASP A 332 3.42 -7.21 9.66
CA ASP A 332 1.97 -7.08 9.71
C ASP A 332 1.36 -6.94 8.31
N THR A 333 2.08 -6.32 7.37
CA THR A 333 1.68 -6.24 5.95
C THR A 333 1.74 -7.59 5.26
N VAL A 334 2.80 -8.35 5.50
CA VAL A 334 2.90 -9.70 4.95
C VAL A 334 1.84 -10.63 5.53
N VAL A 335 1.60 -10.60 6.85
CA VAL A 335 0.54 -11.38 7.49
C VAL A 335 -0.83 -11.06 6.89
N SER A 336 -1.11 -9.77 6.67
CA SER A 336 -2.37 -9.33 6.05
C SER A 336 -2.53 -9.91 4.65
N LEU A 337 -1.49 -9.86 3.82
CA LEU A 337 -1.49 -10.42 2.47
C LEU A 337 -1.63 -11.95 2.47
N GLU A 338 -0.84 -12.65 3.28
CA GLU A 338 -0.84 -14.12 3.34
C GLU A 338 -2.18 -14.66 3.83
N SER A 339 -2.90 -13.95 4.71
CA SER A 339 -4.25 -14.33 5.16
C SER A 339 -5.29 -14.45 4.04
N ILE A 340 -5.04 -13.83 2.88
CA ILE A 340 -5.91 -13.85 1.70
C ILE A 340 -5.26 -14.64 0.57
N MET A 341 -3.95 -14.47 0.38
CA MET A 341 -3.24 -14.94 -0.81
C MET A 341 -2.65 -16.36 -0.67
N ALA A 342 -2.56 -16.93 0.54
CA ALA A 342 -1.97 -18.24 0.76
C ALA A 342 -2.57 -19.38 -0.10
N PRO A 343 -3.90 -19.46 -0.33
CA PRO A 343 -4.50 -20.51 -1.18
C PRO A 343 -4.05 -20.47 -2.65
N PHE A 344 -3.47 -19.36 -3.10
CA PHE A 344 -3.08 -19.12 -4.49
C PHE A 344 -1.58 -19.32 -4.73
N ALA A 345 -0.81 -19.56 -3.66
CA ALA A 345 0.64 -19.67 -3.74
C ALA A 345 1.07 -20.92 -4.53
N LYS A 346 2.06 -20.76 -5.42
CA LYS A 346 2.70 -21.91 -6.08
C LYS A 346 3.51 -22.70 -5.06
N SER A 347 3.20 -23.97 -4.89
CA SER A 347 3.95 -24.89 -4.02
C SER A 347 5.36 -25.23 -4.53
N THR A 348 5.63 -24.99 -5.82
CA THR A 348 6.92 -25.29 -6.47
C THR A 348 8.00 -24.25 -6.22
N ILE A 349 7.66 -23.11 -5.61
CA ILE A 349 8.58 -22.00 -5.39
C ILE A 349 8.83 -21.83 -3.89
N ASP A 350 10.09 -21.61 -3.55
CA ASP A 350 10.53 -21.34 -2.18
C ASP A 350 9.81 -20.12 -1.58
N GLY A 351 9.18 -20.32 -0.42
CA GLY A 351 8.52 -19.28 0.35
C GLY A 351 9.47 -18.16 0.81
N ILE A 352 10.75 -18.48 1.02
CA ILE A 352 11.78 -17.48 1.39
C ILE A 352 11.99 -16.51 0.22
N GLN A 353 12.06 -17.02 -1.00
CA GLN A 353 12.24 -16.21 -2.20
C GLN A 353 11.00 -15.33 -2.48
N ARG A 354 9.79 -15.88 -2.27
CA ARG A 354 8.54 -15.10 -2.30
C ARG A 354 8.59 -13.96 -1.30
N ARG A 355 8.92 -14.25 -0.05
CA ARG A 355 9.01 -13.26 1.02
C ARG A 355 10.01 -12.16 0.71
N LYS A 356 11.23 -12.52 0.30
CA LYS A 356 12.28 -11.57 -0.09
C LYS A 356 11.84 -10.63 -1.22
N ASN A 357 11.09 -11.14 -2.19
CA ASN A 357 10.56 -10.31 -3.27
C ASN A 357 9.49 -9.33 -2.77
N LEU A 358 8.63 -9.77 -1.86
CA LEU A 358 7.63 -8.90 -1.22
C LEU A 358 8.29 -7.82 -0.36
N ASP A 359 9.33 -8.15 0.42
CA ASP A 359 10.07 -7.17 1.22
C ASP A 359 10.68 -6.07 0.34
N MET A 360 11.19 -6.41 -0.86
CA MET A 360 11.67 -5.43 -1.83
C MET A 360 10.55 -4.50 -2.34
N ILE A 361 9.33 -5.01 -2.51
CA ILE A 361 8.16 -4.18 -2.84
C ILE A 361 7.83 -3.26 -1.69
N LEU A 362 7.81 -3.76 -0.45
CA LEU A 362 7.53 -2.99 0.76
C LEU A 362 8.58 -1.90 0.99
N THR A 363 9.88 -2.18 0.79
CA THR A 363 10.94 -1.17 0.85
C THR A 363 10.70 -0.07 -0.17
N ARG A 364 10.36 -0.43 -1.42
CA ARG A 364 10.07 0.57 -2.46
C ARG A 364 8.80 1.38 -2.13
N ALA A 365 7.78 0.74 -1.57
CA ALA A 365 6.56 1.40 -1.14
C ALA A 365 6.77 2.34 0.05
N ALA A 366 7.59 1.95 1.03
CA ALA A 366 7.97 2.81 2.15
C ALA A 366 8.77 4.04 1.68
N ASN A 367 9.66 3.86 0.70
CA ASN A 367 10.36 4.99 0.06
C ASN A 367 9.38 5.93 -0.67
N LEU A 368 8.39 5.37 -1.39
CA LEU A 368 7.33 6.17 -2.02
C LEU A 368 6.48 6.89 -0.95
N ALA A 369 6.08 6.21 0.12
CA ALA A 369 5.32 6.79 1.22
C ALA A 369 6.04 8.03 1.78
N PHE A 370 7.32 7.86 2.11
CA PHE A 370 8.15 8.96 2.60
C PHE A 370 8.31 10.07 1.55
N LEU A 371 8.51 9.73 0.28
CA LEU A 371 8.57 10.70 -0.82
C LEU A 371 7.28 11.54 -0.88
N LEU A 372 6.10 10.91 -0.89
CA LEU A 372 4.80 11.58 -0.92
C LEU A 372 4.58 12.45 0.32
N PHE A 373 4.99 11.98 1.50
CA PHE A 373 4.94 12.75 2.74
C PHE A 373 5.79 14.03 2.61
N THR A 374 7.04 13.92 2.14
CA THR A 374 7.96 15.06 2.04
C THR A 374 7.60 16.09 0.96
N GLN A 375 6.62 15.80 0.10
CA GLN A 375 6.10 16.79 -0.83
C GLN A 375 5.22 17.81 -0.10
N PRO A 376 5.18 19.07 -0.56
CA PRO A 376 4.24 20.04 -0.01
C PRO A 376 2.78 19.64 -0.28
N GLY A 377 2.49 19.04 -1.44
CA GLY A 377 1.15 18.56 -1.77
C GLY A 377 0.70 17.36 -0.92
N SER A 378 -0.60 17.07 -0.94
CA SER A 378 -1.18 15.87 -0.32
C SER A 378 -1.71 14.94 -1.39
N PHE A 379 -1.56 13.64 -1.17
CA PHE A 379 -1.83 12.61 -2.17
C PHE A 379 -2.76 11.54 -1.62
N ARG A 380 -3.57 10.96 -2.50
CA ARG A 380 -4.43 9.82 -2.19
C ARG A 380 -4.42 8.82 -3.35
N PHE A 381 -4.61 7.56 -3.00
CA PHE A 381 -4.86 6.49 -3.97
C PHE A 381 -6.36 6.34 -4.17
N ASP A 382 -6.81 6.29 -5.43
CA ASP A 382 -8.21 6.03 -5.76
C ASP A 382 -8.39 4.62 -6.33
N PHE A 383 -9.04 3.78 -5.54
CA PHE A 383 -9.38 2.39 -5.87
C PHE A 383 -10.80 2.23 -6.39
N ALA A 384 -11.61 3.30 -6.39
CA ALA A 384 -13.02 3.21 -6.75
C ALA A 384 -13.18 2.63 -8.16
N THR A 385 -14.01 1.60 -8.25
CA THR A 385 -14.18 0.79 -9.45
C THR A 385 -15.28 1.39 -10.33
N PRO A 386 -15.03 1.61 -11.63
CA PRO A 386 -16.08 1.97 -12.57
C PRO A 386 -17.12 0.85 -12.69
N GLN A 387 -18.38 1.20 -13.02
CA GLN A 387 -19.44 0.21 -13.23
C GLN A 387 -19.00 -0.85 -14.27
N GLY A 388 -19.16 -2.13 -13.93
CA GLY A 388 -18.82 -3.25 -14.81
C GLY A 388 -17.32 -3.53 -14.98
N GLY A 389 -16.46 -2.91 -14.17
CA GLY A 389 -15.01 -3.16 -14.19
C GLY A 389 -14.46 -3.68 -12.86
N LEU A 390 -13.15 -3.85 -12.83
CA LEU A 390 -12.31 -4.07 -11.65
C LEU A 390 -11.09 -3.16 -11.76
N THR A 391 -10.89 -2.30 -10.78
CA THR A 391 -9.63 -1.56 -10.63
C THR A 391 -8.52 -2.55 -10.28
N VAL A 392 -7.54 -2.74 -11.16
CA VAL A 392 -6.38 -3.61 -10.94
C VAL A 392 -5.26 -2.87 -10.23
N PHE A 393 -5.14 -1.57 -10.50
CA PHE A 393 -4.16 -0.69 -9.88
C PHE A 393 -4.76 0.73 -9.75
N PRO A 394 -4.60 1.40 -8.60
CA PRO A 394 -5.29 2.65 -8.32
C PRO A 394 -4.74 3.81 -9.14
N ALA A 395 -5.55 4.85 -9.28
CA ALA A 395 -5.06 6.17 -9.67
C ALA A 395 -4.29 6.81 -8.50
N LEU A 396 -3.33 7.67 -8.80
CA LEU A 396 -2.69 8.56 -7.83
C LEU A 396 -3.19 9.98 -8.04
N LEU A 397 -3.77 10.57 -7.01
CA LEU A 397 -4.37 11.89 -7.03
C LEU A 397 -3.62 12.83 -6.11
N GLN A 398 -3.45 14.09 -6.52
CA GLN A 398 -2.99 15.19 -5.66
C GLN A 398 -4.20 16.03 -5.26
N THR A 399 -4.51 16.04 -3.95
CA THR A 399 -5.65 16.76 -3.36
C THR A 399 -5.29 18.15 -2.86
N VAL A 400 -4.01 18.37 -2.53
CA VAL A 400 -3.47 19.65 -2.09
C VAL A 400 -2.26 19.99 -2.95
N GLY A 401 -2.20 21.22 -3.46
CA GLY A 401 -1.11 21.72 -4.29
C GLY A 401 0.14 22.11 -3.50
N ASP A 402 1.17 22.57 -4.21
CA ASP A 402 2.49 22.79 -3.62
C ASP A 402 2.57 24.02 -2.68
N GLN A 403 1.54 24.85 -2.67
CA GLN A 403 1.41 25.98 -1.74
C GLN A 403 0.45 25.64 -0.58
N GLY A 404 0.08 24.37 -0.39
CA GLY A 404 -0.83 23.93 0.67
C GLY A 404 -2.30 24.25 0.40
N GLN A 405 -2.65 24.66 -0.81
CA GLN A 405 -4.02 24.95 -1.23
C GLN A 405 -4.76 23.67 -1.68
N PRO A 406 -6.01 23.44 -1.23
CA PRO A 406 -6.84 22.38 -1.79
C PRO A 406 -7.02 22.55 -3.30
N LEU A 407 -6.95 21.46 -4.07
CA LEU A 407 -7.12 21.47 -5.51
C LEU A 407 -8.58 21.16 -5.88
N SER A 408 -9.18 22.04 -6.69
CA SER A 408 -10.48 21.83 -7.32
C SER A 408 -10.40 22.30 -8.77
N PRO A 409 -10.44 21.39 -9.77
CA PRO A 409 -10.56 19.94 -9.62
C PRO A 409 -9.29 19.30 -9.01
N ILE A 410 -9.45 18.10 -8.44
CA ILE A 410 -8.33 17.26 -7.98
C ILE A 410 -7.41 16.96 -9.18
N LYS A 411 -6.10 17.05 -9.00
CA LYS A 411 -5.12 16.74 -10.05
C LYS A 411 -4.85 15.24 -10.08
N ILE A 412 -5.01 14.62 -11.25
CA ILE A 412 -4.69 13.21 -11.48
C ILE A 412 -3.23 13.11 -11.94
N LEU A 413 -2.39 12.40 -11.18
CA LEU A 413 -0.99 12.15 -11.55
C LEU A 413 -0.84 10.85 -12.35
N THR A 414 -1.66 9.84 -12.03
CA THR A 414 -1.65 8.56 -12.73
C THR A 414 -3.07 8.04 -12.81
N GLU A 415 -3.46 7.58 -14.00
CA GLU A 415 -4.76 6.97 -14.23
C GLU A 415 -4.83 5.55 -13.63
N LYS A 416 -6.05 5.13 -13.29
CA LYS A 416 -6.32 3.77 -12.81
C LYS A 416 -6.19 2.75 -13.94
N GLU A 417 -5.68 1.56 -13.62
CA GLU A 417 -5.74 0.39 -14.51
C GLU A 417 -7.04 -0.35 -14.21
N VAL A 418 -7.94 -0.46 -15.19
CA VAL A 418 -9.25 -1.11 -15.03
C VAL A 418 -9.42 -2.20 -16.08
N VAL A 419 -9.98 -3.34 -15.68
CA VAL A 419 -10.30 -4.46 -16.57
C VAL A 419 -11.80 -4.76 -16.45
N ALA A 420 -12.45 -5.14 -17.54
CA ALA A 420 -13.85 -5.59 -17.51
C ALA A 420 -13.93 -6.98 -16.85
N VAL A 421 -14.92 -7.18 -15.98
CA VAL A 421 -15.06 -8.42 -15.20
C VAL A 421 -16.47 -8.98 -15.25
#